data_AF-A0A968TJX1-F1
#
_entry.id   AF-A0A968TJX1-F1
#
_cell.length_a   1.000
_cell.length_b   1.000
_cell.length_c   1.000
_cell.angle_alpha   90.00
_cell.angle_beta   90.00
_cell.angle_gamma   90.00
#
_symmetry.space_group_name_H-M   'P 1'
#
loop_
_entity.id
_entity.type
_entity.pdbx_description
1 polymer ?
#
loop_
_entity_poly.entity_id
_entity_poly.type
_entity_poly.pdbx_seq_one_letter_code
_entity_poly.pdbx_strand_id
1 'polypeptide(L)' 'MEQPVVEQPPMSESQWYIVKQADGHCTIEPAPPPDPAEKWGPFDSQGEAIARRVGLIRSGKCLPV' A
#
# COMPACT_ATOMS: atom_id res chain seq x y z
N MET A 1 -12.12 22.52 -24.15
CA MET A 1 -11.41 22.85 -22.90
C MET A 1 -11.41 21.58 -22.07
N GLU A 2 -10.21 21.08 -21.85
CA GLU A 2 -9.91 19.69 -21.53
C GLU A 2 -10.40 19.26 -20.15
N GLN A 3 -11.07 18.11 -20.10
CA GLN A 3 -11.35 17.41 -18.85
C GLN A 3 -10.06 16.69 -18.43
N PRO A 4 -9.57 16.83 -17.18
CA PRO A 4 -8.39 16.12 -16.75
C PRO A 4 -8.76 14.64 -16.57
N VAL A 5 -8.28 13.80 -17.49
CA VAL A 5 -8.23 12.37 -17.27
C VAL A 5 -7.26 12.14 -16.12
N VAL A 6 -7.80 11.89 -14.92
CA VAL A 6 -7.03 11.26 -13.86
C VAL A 6 -6.60 9.91 -14.42
N GLU A 7 -5.32 9.80 -14.74
CA GLU A 7 -4.68 8.61 -15.28
C GLU A 7 -4.72 7.52 -14.19
N GLN A 8 -5.86 6.83 -14.09
CA GLN A 8 -5.96 5.57 -13.36
C GLN A 8 -5.20 4.53 -14.19
N PRO A 9 -4.09 3.96 -13.68
CA PRO A 9 -3.40 2.90 -14.38
C PRO A 9 -4.31 1.68 -14.53
N PRO A 10 -4.12 0.86 -15.58
CA PRO A 10 -5.02 -0.24 -15.90
C PRO A 10 -5.04 -1.27 -14.76
N MET A 11 -6.23 -1.47 -14.16
CA MET A 11 -6.51 -2.56 -13.23
C MET A 11 -6.37 -3.91 -13.97
N SER A 12 -5.20 -4.54 -14.01
CA SER A 12 -5.08 -5.93 -14.51
C SER A 12 -3.87 -6.74 -14.00
N GLU A 13 -3.19 -6.30 -12.95
CA GLU A 13 -2.39 -7.17 -12.09
C GLU A 13 -2.79 -6.83 -10.65
N SER A 14 -2.93 -7.83 -9.77
CA SER A 14 -3.39 -7.59 -8.39
C SER A 14 -2.31 -6.82 -7.63
N GLN A 15 -2.34 -5.49 -7.70
CA GLN A 15 -1.38 -4.61 -7.06
C GLN A 15 -1.75 -4.43 -5.59
N TRP A 16 -0.90 -4.89 -4.69
CA TRP A 16 -1.10 -4.75 -3.24
C TRP A 16 -0.19 -3.70 -2.66
N TYR A 17 -0.69 -2.93 -1.70
CA TYR A 17 0.07 -1.89 -1.04
C TYR A 17 0.02 -2.09 0.47
N ILE A 18 1.09 -1.72 1.16
CA ILE A 18 1.11 -1.58 2.61
C ILE A 18 0.96 -0.10 2.91
N VAL A 19 -0.07 0.29 3.65
CA VAL A 19 -0.35 1.68 4.02
C VAL A 19 -0.15 1.84 5.51
N LYS A 20 0.68 2.80 5.93
CA LYS A 20 0.85 3.12 7.35
C LYS A 20 -0.31 4.00 7.81
N GLN A 21 -0.96 3.56 8.88
CA GLN A 21 -2.03 4.27 9.55
C GLN A 21 -1.44 5.26 10.58
N ALA A 22 -2.25 6.24 10.96
CA ALA A 22 -1.83 7.29 11.91
C ALA A 22 -1.50 6.74 13.31
N ASP A 23 -2.07 5.60 13.68
CA ASP A 23 -1.80 4.89 14.94
C ASP A 23 -0.48 4.09 14.91
N GLY A 24 0.23 4.06 13.79
CA GLY A 24 1.48 3.32 13.60
C GLY A 24 1.30 1.88 13.12
N HIS A 25 0.07 1.38 13.00
CA HIS A 25 -0.20 0.10 12.37
C HIS A 25 -0.11 0.22 10.84
N CYS A 26 -0.04 -0.93 10.15
CA CYS A 26 0.01 -0.97 8.70
C CYS A 26 -1.06 -1.92 8.16
N THR A 27 -1.85 -1.44 7.19
CA THR A 27 -2.88 -2.21 6.50
C THR A 27 -2.40 -2.62 5.11
N ILE A 28 -2.95 -3.72 4.58
CA ILE A 28 -2.62 -4.23 3.24
C ILE A 28 -3.88 -4.09 2.38
N GLU A 29 -3.80 -3.26 1.35
CA GLU A 29 -4.97 -2.88 0.54
C GLU A 29 -4.60 -2.81 -0.95
N PRO A 30 -5.50 -3.25 -1.86
CA PRO A 30 -5.25 -3.19 -3.30
C PRO A 30 -5.45 -1.78 -3.90
N ALA A 31 -6.11 -0.89 -3.18
CA ALA A 31 -6.37 0.48 -3.56
C ALA A 31 -6.08 1.41 -2.38
N PRO A 32 -4.81 1.83 -2.18
CA PRO A 32 -4.46 2.75 -1.11
C PRO A 32 -5.15 4.10 -1.35
N PRO A 33 -5.36 4.91 -0.29
CA PRO A 33 -5.80 6.28 -0.46
C PRO A 33 -4.84 7.05 -1.40
N PRO A 34 -5.31 8.13 -2.05
CA PRO A 34 -4.52 8.85 -3.05
C PRO A 34 -3.16 9.34 -2.50
N ASP A 35 -3.15 9.86 -1.27
CA ASP A 35 -1.96 10.40 -0.62
C ASP A 35 -1.83 9.93 0.84
N PRO A 36 -1.40 8.68 1.08
CA PRO A 36 -1.05 8.26 2.42
C PRO A 36 0.28 8.91 2.83
N ALA A 37 0.41 9.23 4.12
CA ALA A 37 1.65 9.77 4.67
C ALA A 37 2.85 8.84 4.41
N GLU A 38 2.63 7.52 4.43
CA GLU A 38 3.65 6.51 4.09
C GLU A 38 2.98 5.26 3.49
N LYS A 39 3.47 4.80 2.33
CA LYS A 39 3.05 3.53 1.69
C LYS A 39 4.23 2.79 1.07
N TRP A 40 4.07 1.48 0.91
CA TRP A 40 5.02 0.60 0.21
C TRP A 40 4.29 -0.29 -0.79
N GLY A 41 4.88 -0.50 -1.96
CA GLY A 41 4.29 -1.25 -3.08
C GLY A 41 4.42 -0.49 -4.41
N PRO A 42 3.73 -0.91 -5.47
CA PRO A 42 2.85 -2.09 -5.52
C PRO A 42 3.62 -3.41 -5.34
N PHE A 43 2.92 -4.44 -4.85
CA PHE A 43 3.37 -5.83 -4.79
C PHE A 43 2.47 -6.71 -5.65
N ASP A 44 3.02 -7.79 -6.21
CA ASP A 44 2.32 -8.63 -7.19
C ASP A 44 1.25 -9.54 -6.54
N SER A 45 1.31 -9.70 -5.22
CA SER A 45 0.36 -10.51 -4.47
C SER A 45 0.20 -10.04 -3.02
N GLN A 46 -0.95 -10.41 -2.42
CA GLN A 46 -1.20 -10.16 -1.01
C GLN A 46 -0.16 -10.86 -0.13
N GLY A 47 0.26 -12.08 -0.51
CA GLY A 47 1.27 -12.85 0.20
C GLY A 47 2.62 -12.13 0.25
N GLU A 48 3.04 -11.52 -0.85
CA GLU A 48 4.25 -10.70 -0.87
C GLU A 48 4.09 -9.46 0.03
N ALA A 49 2.97 -8.75 -0.07
CA ALA A 49 2.70 -7.61 0.80
C ALA A 49 2.73 -7.99 2.29
N ILE A 50 2.24 -9.18 2.66
CA ILE A 50 2.31 -9.71 4.03
C ILE A 50 3.77 -9.94 4.44
N ALA A 51 4.56 -10.63 3.62
CA ALA A 51 5.98 -10.88 3.91
C ALA A 51 6.76 -9.56 4.09
N ARG A 52 6.50 -8.57 3.24
CA ARG A 52 7.10 -7.23 3.32
C ARG A 52 6.66 -6.48 4.57
N ARG A 53 5.39 -6.55 4.94
CA ARG A 53 4.86 -5.96 6.19
C ARG A 53 5.56 -6.51 7.43
N VAL A 54 5.83 -7.82 7.49
CA VAL A 54 6.59 -8.41 8.60
C VAL A 54 8.00 -7.81 8.70
N GLY A 55 8.67 -7.58 7.56
CA GLY A 55 9.95 -6.87 7.52
C GLY A 55 9.87 -5.45 8.07
N LEU A 56 8.80 -4.72 7.74
CA LEU A 56 8.54 -3.38 8.27
C LEU A 56 8.30 -3.39 9.79
N ILE A 57 7.63 -4.41 10.33
CA ILE A 57 7.47 -4.59 11.78
C ILE A 57 8.83 -4.80 12.45
N ARG A 58 9.66 -5.71 11.92
CA ARG A 58 11.01 -5.97 12.45
C ARG A 58 11.94 -4.74 12.40
N SER A 59 11.66 -3.81 11.49
CA SER A 59 12.41 -2.57 11.32
C SER A 59 11.84 -1.39 12.14
N GLY A 60 10.76 -1.61 12.90
CA GLY A 60 10.08 -0.58 13.70
C GLY A 60 9.26 0.43 12.89
N LYS A 61 9.03 0.18 11.59
CA LYS A 61 8.24 1.07 10.72
C LYS A 61 6.73 0.89 10.88
N CYS A 62 6.32 -0.32 11.22
CA CYS A 62 4.93 -0.71 11.48
C CYS A 62 4.83 -1.35 12.87
N LEU A 63 3.72 -1.13 13.57
CA LEU A 63 3.43 -1.83 14.81
C LEU A 63 2.87 -3.24 14.54
N PRO A 64 3.22 -4.24 15.37
CA PRO A 64 2.54 -5.51 15.38
C PRO A 64 1.08 -5.32 15.83
N VAL A 65 0.19 -6.18 15.34
CA VAL A 65 -1.20 -6.30 15.82
C VAL A 65 -1.33 -7.45 16.79
#